data_AF-A0A7R5UE78-F1
#
_entry.id   AF-A0A7R5UE78-F1
#
_cell.length_a   1.000
_cell.length_b   1.000
_cell.length_c   1.000
_cell.angle_alpha   90.00
_cell.angle_beta   90.00
_cell.angle_gamma   90.00
#
_symmetry.space_group_name_H-M   'P 1'
#
loop_
_entity.id
_entity.type
_entity.pdbx_description
1 polymer ?
#
loop_
_entity_poly.entity_id
_entity_poly.type
_entity_poly.pdbx_seq_one_letter_code
_entity_poly.pdbx_strand_id
1 'polypeptide(L)'
;LSVKTQYKKNKDKHSIPIPLDAFYVFINHNINSFIRQFENGRQKALVFVTNVYNETKNKFDQHKVEKSLNKQPRIFQIPGYSIPVLNIEVSPFTVKMLPFGYVIPEEISTPSFTIWDSDLYVPSYTLALPSLELPVLSVPTTPLKFSLPEFEMLSNSQNILIPALGNITYDFSFKSSVITLNTNVGLYNQS
;
A
#
# COMPACT_ATOMS: atom_id res chain seq x y z
N LEU A 1 -37.74 10.28 -44.87
CA LEU A 1 -36.32 10.68 -44.70
C LEU A 1 -35.48 9.42 -44.67
N SER A 2 -34.44 9.33 -45.49
CA SER A 2 -33.52 8.20 -45.53
C SER A 2 -32.09 8.70 -45.45
N VAL A 3 -31.30 8.08 -44.58
CA VAL A 3 -29.90 8.39 -44.35
C VAL A 3 -29.12 7.09 -44.40
N LYS A 4 -28.06 7.05 -45.22
CA LYS A 4 -27.15 5.91 -45.29
C LYS A 4 -25.72 6.41 -45.17
N THR A 5 -25.06 5.98 -44.11
CA THR A 5 -23.65 6.27 -43.88
C THR A 5 -22.86 4.98 -44.05
N GLN A 6 -21.76 5.01 -44.79
CA GLN A 6 -20.84 3.88 -44.89
C GLN A 6 -19.43 4.33 -44.56
N TYR A 7 -18.74 3.51 -43.77
CA TYR A 7 -17.32 3.67 -43.48
C TYR A 7 -16.54 2.50 -44.09
N LYS A 8 -15.58 2.81 -44.95
CA LYS A 8 -14.65 1.84 -45.53
C LYS A 8 -13.28 2.06 -44.91
N LYS A 9 -12.90 1.17 -43.98
CA LYS A 9 -11.61 1.21 -43.28
C LYS A 9 -10.44 1.22 -44.27
N ASN A 10 -9.47 2.13 -44.07
CA ASN A 10 -8.21 2.11 -44.81
C ASN A 10 -7.29 1.00 -44.25
N LYS A 11 -6.62 0.28 -45.14
CA LYS A 11 -5.60 -0.74 -44.82
C LYS A 11 -4.22 -0.12 -44.56
N ASP A 12 -4.01 1.11 -45.01
CA ASP A 12 -2.75 1.84 -44.86
C ASP A 12 -2.51 2.26 -43.40
N LYS A 13 -1.24 2.36 -43.02
CA LYS A 13 -0.80 2.70 -41.67
C LYS A 13 0.37 3.67 -41.73
N HIS A 14 0.37 4.65 -40.85
CA HIS A 14 1.51 5.53 -40.60
C HIS A 14 2.40 4.94 -39.51
N SER A 15 3.71 5.04 -39.70
CA SER A 15 4.71 4.55 -38.77
C SER A 15 5.35 5.73 -38.05
N ILE A 16 5.32 5.74 -36.72
CA ILE A 16 6.01 6.74 -35.91
C ILE A 16 7.18 6.06 -35.21
N PRO A 17 8.44 6.44 -35.50
CA PRO A 17 9.60 5.84 -34.86
C PRO A 17 9.72 6.23 -33.40
N ILE A 18 10.01 5.24 -32.54
CA ILE A 18 10.35 5.40 -31.13
C ILE A 18 11.88 5.30 -31.01
N PRO A 19 12.57 6.35 -30.54
CA PRO A 19 14.03 6.35 -30.44
C PRO A 19 14.51 5.59 -29.18
N LEU A 20 14.18 4.30 -29.08
CA LEU A 20 14.57 3.44 -27.95
C LEU A 20 16.09 3.31 -27.81
N ASP A 21 16.82 3.27 -28.94
CA ASP A 21 18.29 3.25 -28.95
C ASP A 21 18.89 4.46 -28.24
N ALA A 22 18.44 5.67 -28.60
CA ALA A 22 18.92 6.90 -28.00
C ALA A 22 18.56 6.97 -26.51
N PHE A 23 17.37 6.50 -26.15
CA PHE A 23 16.94 6.41 -24.76
C PHE A 23 17.81 5.42 -23.97
N TYR A 24 18.11 4.25 -24.52
CA TYR A 24 18.96 3.24 -23.87
C TYR A 24 20.37 3.77 -23.64
N VAL A 25 20.99 4.37 -24.66
CA VAL A 25 22.31 5.01 -24.55
C VAL A 25 22.31 6.09 -23.47
N PHE A 26 21.29 6.94 -23.45
CA PHE A 26 21.14 7.99 -22.45
C PHE A 26 21.06 7.41 -21.03
N ILE A 27 20.23 6.40 -20.82
CA ILE A 27 20.06 5.78 -19.50
C ILE A 27 21.35 5.08 -19.07
N ASN A 28 21.98 4.30 -19.96
CA ASN A 28 23.23 3.61 -19.68
C ASN A 28 24.38 4.58 -19.35
N HIS A 29 24.43 5.75 -20.01
CA HIS A 29 25.42 6.79 -19.69
C HIS A 29 25.23 7.37 -18.28
N ASN A 30 23.97 7.55 -17.84
CA ASN A 30 23.65 8.25 -16.59
C ASN A 30 23.47 7.32 -15.37
N ILE A 31 23.32 6.02 -15.59
CA ILE A 31 22.92 5.07 -14.53
C ILE A 31 23.87 5.05 -13.34
N ASN A 32 25.17 5.08 -13.58
CA ASN A 32 26.18 5.04 -12.51
C ASN A 32 26.07 6.27 -11.60
N SER A 33 25.76 7.44 -12.18
CA SER A 33 25.53 8.66 -11.41
C SER A 33 24.25 8.56 -10.57
N PHE A 34 23.18 8.03 -11.16
CA PHE A 34 21.92 7.77 -10.45
C PHE A 34 22.12 6.81 -9.27
N ILE A 35 22.78 5.66 -9.49
CA ILE A 35 23.08 4.68 -8.44
C ILE A 35 23.85 5.33 -7.30
N ARG A 36 24.87 6.14 -7.60
CA ARG A 36 25.64 6.85 -6.58
C ARG A 36 24.78 7.81 -5.75
N GLN A 37 23.89 8.57 -6.39
CA GLN A 37 22.99 9.48 -5.67
C GLN A 37 21.96 8.72 -4.82
N PHE A 38 21.45 7.62 -5.35
CA PHE A 38 20.54 6.73 -4.63
C PHE A 38 21.21 6.14 -3.38
N GLU A 39 22.43 5.59 -3.50
CA GLU A 39 23.18 5.05 -2.36
C GLU A 39 23.51 6.13 -1.32
N ASN A 40 23.86 7.35 -1.75
CA ASN A 40 24.04 8.47 -0.83
C ASN A 40 22.77 8.82 -0.06
N GLY A 41 21.62 8.85 -0.74
CA GLY A 41 20.31 9.09 -0.13
C GLY A 41 19.93 7.99 0.85
N ARG A 42 20.13 6.73 0.45
CA ARG A 42 19.92 5.54 1.28
C ARG A 42 20.78 5.60 2.54
N GLN A 43 22.07 5.91 2.43
CA GLN A 43 22.98 5.98 3.57
C GLN A 43 22.53 7.05 4.58
N LYS A 44 22.10 8.22 4.11
CA LYS A 44 21.55 9.27 4.96
C LYS A 44 20.27 8.83 5.67
N ALA A 45 19.36 8.17 4.95
CA ALA A 45 18.12 7.65 5.52
C ALA A 45 18.39 6.57 6.58
N LEU A 46 19.33 5.66 6.32
CA LEU A 46 19.74 4.63 7.27
C LEU A 46 20.32 5.24 8.56
N VAL A 47 21.22 6.23 8.43
CA VAL A 47 21.77 6.94 9.59
C VAL A 47 20.65 7.62 10.39
N PHE A 48 19.72 8.30 9.71
CA PHE A 48 18.59 8.95 10.37
C PHE A 48 17.71 7.95 11.14
N VAL A 49 17.27 6.87 10.49
CA VAL A 49 16.45 5.82 11.13
C VAL A 49 17.18 5.19 12.31
N THR A 50 18.46 4.88 12.16
CA THR A 50 19.29 4.29 13.22
C THR A 50 19.39 5.23 14.42
N ASN A 51 19.64 6.52 14.19
CA ASN A 51 19.75 7.52 15.24
C ASN A 51 18.43 7.68 15.99
N VAL A 52 17.31 7.85 15.28
CA VAL A 52 15.97 7.96 15.88
C VAL A 52 15.62 6.71 16.68
N TYR A 53 15.93 5.53 16.14
CA TYR A 53 15.69 4.27 16.85
C TYR A 53 16.50 4.16 18.13
N ASN A 54 17.81 4.41 18.06
CA ASN A 54 18.71 4.34 19.20
C ASN A 54 18.37 5.38 20.28
N GLU A 55 18.01 6.60 19.89
CA GLU A 55 17.55 7.63 20.82
C GLU A 55 16.25 7.21 21.51
N THR A 56 15.29 6.70 20.75
CA THR A 56 14.00 6.21 21.28
C THR A 56 14.20 5.04 22.23
N LYS A 57 15.07 4.09 21.84
CA LYS A 57 15.43 2.94 22.67
C LYS A 57 16.09 3.36 23.97
N ASN A 58 17.06 4.28 23.92
CA ASN A 58 17.70 4.81 25.12
C ASN A 58 16.70 5.52 26.04
N LYS A 59 15.81 6.37 25.49
CA LYS A 59 14.74 7.02 26.28
C LYS A 59 13.79 6.00 26.90
N PHE A 60 13.40 4.97 26.17
CA PHE A 60 12.54 3.90 26.67
C PHE A 60 13.22 3.11 27.79
N ASP A 61 14.48 2.72 27.60
CA ASP A 61 15.27 1.97 28.58
C ASP A 61 15.52 2.81 29.84
N GLN A 62 15.90 4.09 29.71
CA GLN A 62 16.01 5.03 30.82
C GLN A 62 14.71 5.15 31.60
N HIS A 63 13.58 5.31 30.90
CA HIS A 63 12.28 5.45 31.53
C HIS A 63 11.84 4.17 32.27
N LYS A 64 12.14 3.00 31.68
CA LYS A 64 11.91 1.69 32.30
C LYS A 64 12.75 1.56 33.58
N VAL A 65 14.04 1.90 33.55
CA VAL A 65 14.95 1.83 34.71
C VAL A 65 14.56 2.82 35.79
N GLU A 66 14.38 4.11 35.47
CA GLU A 66 14.06 5.17 36.43
C GLU A 66 12.73 4.92 37.16
N LYS A 67 11.69 4.52 36.42
CA LYS A 67 10.39 4.23 37.02
C LYS A 67 10.35 2.89 37.75
N SER A 68 11.16 1.90 37.34
CA SER A 68 11.26 0.61 38.03
C SER A 68 12.06 0.69 39.34
N LEU A 69 13.14 1.49 39.39
CA LEU A 69 13.99 1.59 40.59
C LEU A 69 13.26 2.25 41.76
N ASN A 70 12.27 3.10 41.48
CA ASN A 70 11.61 3.95 42.46
C ASN A 70 10.16 3.56 42.78
N LYS A 71 9.64 2.42 42.27
CA LYS A 71 8.24 2.03 42.50
C LYS A 71 8.07 0.52 42.75
N GLN A 72 7.45 0.19 43.87
CA GLN A 72 6.90 -1.15 44.10
C GLN A 72 5.83 -1.50 43.04
N PRO A 73 5.64 -2.78 42.70
CA PRO A 73 4.55 -3.23 41.85
C PRO A 73 3.23 -2.71 42.37
N ARG A 74 2.47 -1.99 41.53
CA ARG A 74 1.18 -1.45 41.92
C ARG A 74 0.12 -2.49 41.67
N ILE A 75 -0.44 -2.98 42.76
CA ILE A 75 -1.45 -4.01 42.77
C ILE A 75 -2.79 -3.33 43.03
N PHE A 76 -3.70 -3.41 42.07
CA PHE A 76 -5.07 -2.92 42.21
C PHE A 76 -6.00 -4.10 42.47
N GLN A 77 -6.85 -3.99 43.49
CA GLN A 77 -7.95 -4.91 43.69
C GLN A 77 -9.18 -4.34 42.99
N ILE A 78 -9.73 -5.12 42.07
CA ILE A 78 -10.99 -4.81 41.40
C ILE A 78 -12.10 -5.50 42.19
N PRO A 79 -13.10 -4.76 42.69
CA PRO A 79 -14.21 -5.36 43.40
C PRO A 79 -15.01 -6.26 42.46
N GLY A 80 -15.65 -7.28 43.01
CA GLY A 80 -16.54 -8.13 42.24
C GLY A 80 -17.71 -7.33 41.66
N TYR A 81 -18.16 -7.71 40.47
CA TYR A 81 -19.25 -7.04 39.78
C TYR A 81 -20.12 -8.05 39.04
N SER A 82 -21.37 -7.66 38.79
CA SER A 82 -22.30 -8.44 37.99
C SER A 82 -22.52 -7.78 36.64
N ILE A 83 -22.55 -8.57 35.57
CA ILE A 83 -22.91 -8.12 34.21
C ILE A 83 -24.38 -8.51 33.98
N PRO A 84 -25.34 -7.57 34.06
CA PRO A 84 -26.77 -7.92 34.08
C PRO A 84 -27.27 -8.56 32.79
N VAL A 85 -26.70 -8.20 31.63
CA VAL A 85 -27.11 -8.74 30.33
C VAL A 85 -26.80 -10.23 30.20
N LEU A 86 -25.76 -10.70 30.88
CA LEU A 86 -25.27 -12.08 30.79
C LEU A 86 -25.45 -12.85 32.12
N ASN A 87 -26.00 -12.22 33.16
CA ASN A 87 -26.07 -12.75 34.53
C ASN A 87 -24.75 -13.40 34.99
N ILE A 88 -23.63 -12.75 34.66
CA ILE A 88 -22.30 -13.21 35.09
C ILE A 88 -21.99 -12.50 36.40
N GLU A 89 -21.69 -13.29 37.43
CA GLU A 89 -21.13 -12.79 38.68
C GLU A 89 -19.62 -13.00 38.66
N VAL A 90 -18.87 -11.90 38.65
CA VAL A 90 -17.41 -11.92 38.64
C VAL A 90 -16.92 -11.65 40.05
N SER A 91 -16.20 -12.60 40.64
CA SER A 91 -15.58 -12.42 41.95
C SER A 91 -14.46 -11.36 41.91
N PRO A 92 -14.14 -10.72 43.05
CA PRO A 92 -13.04 -9.77 43.13
C PRO A 92 -11.73 -10.37 42.62
N PHE A 93 -10.92 -9.56 41.96
CA PHE A 93 -9.66 -10.02 41.40
C PHE A 93 -8.58 -8.95 41.42
N THR A 94 -7.35 -9.39 41.12
CA THR A 94 -6.17 -8.56 41.30
C THR A 94 -5.53 -8.26 39.95
N VAL A 95 -5.13 -7.00 39.77
CA VAL A 95 -4.40 -6.52 38.60
C VAL A 95 -3.06 -5.96 39.05
N LYS A 96 -1.98 -6.56 38.58
CA LYS A 96 -0.62 -6.05 38.76
C LYS A 96 -0.31 -5.12 37.59
N MET A 97 -0.04 -3.85 37.86
CA MET A 97 0.30 -2.86 36.83
C MET A 97 1.80 -2.83 36.56
N LEU A 98 2.17 -2.49 35.33
CA LEU A 98 3.57 -2.29 34.97
C LEU A 98 4.20 -1.18 35.82
N PRO A 99 5.46 -1.33 36.28
CA PRO A 99 6.14 -0.33 37.10
C PRO A 99 6.24 1.06 36.45
N PHE A 100 6.24 1.12 35.11
CA PHE A 100 6.47 2.34 34.34
C PHE A 100 5.23 2.97 33.66
N GLY A 101 4.03 2.37 33.79
CA GLY A 101 2.81 2.86 33.13
C GLY A 101 1.52 2.65 33.94
N TYR A 102 0.52 3.52 33.72
CA TYR A 102 -0.77 3.48 34.43
C TYR A 102 -1.91 2.76 33.68
N VAL A 103 -1.69 2.46 32.40
CA VAL A 103 -2.73 1.98 31.48
C VAL A 103 -2.55 0.51 31.12
N ILE A 104 -1.32 -0.01 31.23
CA ILE A 104 -0.97 -1.34 30.76
C ILE A 104 -0.70 -2.25 31.98
N PRO A 105 -1.52 -3.29 32.18
CA PRO A 105 -1.29 -4.28 33.22
C PRO A 105 -0.09 -5.19 32.86
N GLU A 106 0.68 -5.56 33.86
CA GLU A 106 1.73 -6.59 33.77
C GLU A 106 1.10 -7.98 33.85
N GLU A 107 0.17 -8.16 34.78
CA GLU A 107 -0.49 -9.44 35.01
C GLU A 107 -1.93 -9.23 35.50
N ILE A 108 -2.87 -9.96 34.89
CA ILE A 108 -4.26 -10.04 35.32
C ILE A 108 -4.56 -11.50 35.60
N SER A 109 -4.98 -11.80 36.83
CA SER A 109 -5.52 -13.12 37.17
C SER A 109 -7.01 -12.99 37.39
N THR A 110 -7.82 -13.63 36.54
CA THR A 110 -9.28 -13.62 36.67
C THR A 110 -9.76 -14.90 37.36
N PRO A 111 -10.72 -14.82 38.29
CA PRO A 111 -11.32 -15.98 38.92
C PRO A 111 -12.17 -16.75 37.91
N SER A 112 -12.46 -18.02 38.22
CA SER A 112 -13.42 -18.79 37.43
C SER A 112 -14.83 -18.25 37.62
N PHE A 113 -15.64 -18.25 36.56
CA PHE A 113 -17.04 -17.86 36.63
C PHE A 113 -17.92 -18.79 35.80
N THR A 114 -19.16 -18.90 36.22
CA THR A 114 -20.21 -19.65 35.53
C THR A 114 -21.21 -18.65 34.94
N ILE A 115 -21.57 -18.85 33.69
CA ILE A 115 -22.66 -18.10 33.06
C ILE A 115 -23.96 -18.80 33.47
N TRP A 116 -24.76 -18.17 34.35
CA TRP A 116 -25.88 -18.83 35.04
C TRP A 116 -26.90 -19.52 34.13
N ASP A 117 -27.09 -19.04 32.90
CA ASP A 117 -28.05 -19.58 31.92
C ASP A 117 -27.38 -20.48 30.84
N SER A 118 -26.18 -20.99 31.12
CA SER A 118 -25.49 -21.93 30.23
C SER A 118 -24.57 -22.88 31.00
N ASP A 119 -24.30 -24.07 30.46
CA ASP A 119 -23.31 -25.01 31.00
C ASP A 119 -21.84 -24.56 30.77
N LEU A 120 -21.64 -23.30 30.36
CA LEU A 120 -20.32 -22.75 30.05
C LEU A 120 -19.61 -22.28 31.32
N TYR A 121 -18.69 -23.13 31.78
CA TYR A 121 -17.74 -22.82 32.83
C TYR A 121 -16.47 -22.20 32.24
N VAL A 122 -16.14 -21.00 32.69
CA VAL A 122 -14.86 -20.37 32.35
C VAL A 122 -13.91 -20.57 33.53
N PRO A 123 -12.81 -21.34 33.35
CA PRO A 123 -11.83 -21.55 34.41
C PRO A 123 -11.06 -20.26 34.69
N SER A 124 -10.43 -20.21 35.87
CA SER A 124 -9.50 -19.14 36.19
C SER A 124 -8.33 -19.16 35.20
N TYR A 125 -7.93 -17.98 34.73
CA TYR A 125 -6.79 -17.81 33.85
C TYR A 125 -5.99 -16.59 34.25
N THR A 126 -4.70 -16.62 33.90
CA THR A 126 -3.77 -15.54 34.15
C THR A 126 -3.21 -15.04 32.82
N LEU A 127 -3.42 -13.76 32.54
CA LEU A 127 -2.83 -13.06 31.41
C LEU A 127 -1.63 -12.27 31.91
N ALA A 128 -0.43 -12.71 31.54
CA ALA A 128 0.81 -12.01 31.81
C ALA A 128 1.36 -11.38 30.52
N LEU A 129 1.71 -10.11 30.59
CA LEU A 129 2.35 -9.40 29.50
C LEU A 129 3.84 -9.79 29.44
N PRO A 130 4.39 -10.19 28.29
CA PRO A 130 5.83 -10.40 28.15
C PRO A 130 6.60 -9.09 28.39
N SER A 131 7.89 -9.19 28.74
CA SER A 131 8.72 -8.01 28.95
C SER A 131 8.76 -7.12 27.70
N LEU A 132 8.36 -5.86 27.86
CA LEU A 132 8.43 -4.89 26.78
C LEU A 132 9.89 -4.47 26.59
N GLU A 133 10.48 -4.90 25.49
CA GLU A 133 11.86 -4.60 25.09
C GLU A 133 11.91 -4.21 23.63
N LEU A 134 12.57 -3.09 23.33
CA LEU A 134 12.85 -2.71 21.96
C LEU A 134 14.02 -3.58 21.46
N PRO A 135 13.88 -4.31 20.34
CA PRO A 135 14.94 -5.19 19.85
C PRO A 135 16.21 -4.41 19.46
N VAL A 136 17.27 -5.11 19.09
CA VAL A 136 18.43 -4.44 18.46
C VAL A 136 18.11 -4.30 16.97
N LEU A 137 18.13 -3.07 16.47
CA LEU A 137 17.93 -2.81 15.04
C LEU A 137 19.19 -3.27 14.28
N SER A 138 19.08 -4.40 13.58
CA SER A 138 20.11 -4.83 12.64
C SER A 138 19.89 -4.11 11.30
N VAL A 139 20.74 -3.15 11.01
CA VAL A 139 20.67 -2.42 9.74
C VAL A 139 21.53 -3.15 8.72
N PRO A 140 20.95 -3.64 7.61
CA PRO A 140 21.75 -4.24 6.54
C PRO A 140 22.63 -3.17 5.89
N THR A 141 23.94 -3.27 6.15
CA THR A 141 24.98 -2.39 5.62
C THR A 141 25.40 -2.76 4.21
N THR A 142 24.88 -3.85 3.66
CA THR A 142 25.21 -4.31 2.31
C THR A 142 24.77 -3.26 1.28
N PRO A 143 25.65 -2.87 0.35
CA PRO A 143 25.28 -1.99 -0.76
C PRO A 143 24.28 -2.69 -1.67
N LEU A 144 23.28 -1.96 -2.16
CA LEU A 144 22.32 -2.53 -3.10
C LEU A 144 23.00 -2.59 -4.47
N LYS A 145 23.14 -3.80 -5.02
CA LYS A 145 23.56 -3.95 -6.42
C LYS A 145 22.37 -3.63 -7.31
N PHE A 146 22.28 -2.39 -7.76
CA PHE A 146 21.34 -1.99 -8.81
C PHE A 146 22.03 -2.14 -10.16
N SER A 147 21.49 -2.99 -11.02
CA SER A 147 21.85 -3.06 -12.44
C SER A 147 20.61 -2.78 -13.26
N LEU A 148 20.76 -2.09 -14.38
CA LEU A 148 19.67 -1.99 -15.33
C LEU A 148 19.36 -3.38 -15.88
N PRO A 149 18.07 -3.74 -16.05
CA PRO A 149 17.73 -4.94 -16.79
C PRO A 149 18.29 -4.81 -18.21
N GLU A 150 18.90 -5.89 -18.70
CA GLU A 150 19.29 -5.98 -20.10
C GLU A 150 17.99 -6.04 -20.92
N PHE A 151 17.74 -4.98 -21.70
CA PHE A 151 16.61 -4.94 -22.59
C PHE A 151 17.03 -5.57 -23.91
N GLU A 152 16.46 -6.73 -24.24
CA GLU A 152 16.47 -7.20 -25.62
C GLU A 152 15.63 -6.21 -26.43
N MET A 153 16.30 -5.41 -27.24
CA MET A 153 15.62 -4.49 -28.13
C MET A 153 14.78 -5.32 -29.09
N LEU A 154 13.46 -5.33 -28.91
CA LEU A 154 12.50 -5.98 -29.80
C LEU A 154 12.65 -5.32 -31.18
N SER A 155 13.56 -5.85 -31.99
CA SER A 155 14.01 -5.35 -33.28
C SER A 155 12.90 -5.18 -34.30
N ASN A 156 11.71 -5.72 -34.01
CA ASN A 156 10.60 -5.82 -34.94
C ASN A 156 9.52 -4.74 -34.74
N SER A 157 9.58 -3.90 -33.70
CA SER A 157 8.55 -2.87 -33.47
C SER A 157 9.10 -1.60 -32.82
N GLN A 158 10.09 -0.98 -33.46
CA GLN A 158 10.54 0.38 -33.11
C GLN A 158 9.53 1.46 -33.49
N ASN A 159 8.43 1.09 -34.17
CA ASN A 159 7.47 2.06 -34.65
C ASN A 159 6.08 1.79 -34.09
N ILE A 160 5.39 2.86 -33.68
CA ILE A 160 3.96 2.84 -33.40
C ILE A 160 3.23 2.91 -34.74
N LEU A 161 2.36 1.93 -35.00
CA LEU A 161 1.54 1.91 -36.21
C LEU A 161 0.18 2.54 -35.93
N ILE A 162 -0.11 3.66 -36.60
CA ILE A 162 -1.40 4.35 -36.54
C ILE A 162 -2.14 4.13 -37.86
N PRO A 163 -3.37 3.57 -37.86
CA PRO A 163 -4.12 3.36 -39.10
C PRO A 163 -4.52 4.70 -39.73
N ALA A 164 -4.44 4.79 -41.05
CA ALA A 164 -4.97 5.93 -41.79
C ALA A 164 -6.51 5.94 -41.73
N LEU A 165 -7.13 7.13 -41.82
CA LEU A 165 -8.59 7.26 -41.78
C LEU A 165 -9.22 6.56 -42.99
N GLY A 166 -10.32 5.83 -42.80
CA GLY A 166 -11.07 5.24 -43.89
C GLY A 166 -11.95 6.24 -44.66
N ASN A 167 -12.49 5.81 -45.78
CA ASN A 167 -13.41 6.62 -46.57
C ASN A 167 -14.79 6.64 -45.90
N ILE A 168 -15.43 7.81 -45.89
CA ILE A 168 -16.78 7.99 -45.35
C ILE A 168 -17.68 8.44 -46.51
N THR A 169 -18.75 7.70 -46.77
CA THR A 169 -19.79 8.12 -47.71
C THR A 169 -21.11 8.33 -46.98
N TYR A 170 -21.83 9.38 -47.36
CA TYR A 170 -23.10 9.77 -46.79
C TYR A 170 -24.11 10.04 -47.89
N ASP A 171 -25.16 9.23 -47.92
CA ASP A 171 -26.33 9.41 -48.78
C ASP A 171 -27.49 9.91 -47.95
N PHE A 172 -28.06 11.05 -48.35
CA PHE A 172 -29.27 11.60 -47.75
C PHE A 172 -30.33 11.77 -48.82
N SER A 173 -31.54 11.29 -48.50
CA SER A 173 -32.71 11.38 -49.35
C SER A 173 -33.90 11.83 -48.53
N PHE A 174 -34.46 12.98 -48.89
CA PHE A 174 -35.67 13.53 -48.29
C PHE A 174 -36.71 13.78 -49.37
N LYS A 175 -37.92 13.28 -49.16
CA LYS A 175 -39.05 13.46 -50.06
C LYS A 175 -40.23 14.00 -49.27
N SER A 176 -40.76 15.13 -49.72
CA SER A 176 -42.01 15.73 -49.24
C SER A 176 -43.04 15.77 -50.37
N SER A 177 -44.25 16.23 -50.08
CA SER A 177 -45.32 16.38 -51.07
C SER A 177 -45.01 17.42 -52.16
N VAL A 178 -44.03 18.30 -51.94
CA VAL A 178 -43.73 19.42 -52.84
C VAL A 178 -42.29 19.37 -53.36
N ILE A 179 -41.35 18.79 -52.60
CA ILE A 179 -39.92 18.83 -52.91
C ILE A 179 -39.27 17.47 -52.63
N THR A 180 -38.34 17.08 -53.50
CA THR A 180 -37.43 15.95 -53.25
C THR A 180 -35.99 16.46 -53.23
N LEU A 181 -35.22 16.10 -52.22
CA LEU A 181 -33.82 16.46 -52.03
C LEU A 181 -32.99 15.18 -51.86
N ASN A 182 -32.08 14.94 -52.78
CA ASN A 182 -31.10 13.85 -52.72
C ASN A 182 -29.70 14.44 -52.76
N THR A 183 -28.86 14.06 -51.80
CA THR A 183 -27.45 14.47 -51.76
C THR A 183 -26.57 13.28 -51.42
N ASN A 184 -25.42 13.19 -52.10
CA ASN A 184 -24.38 12.20 -51.88
C ASN A 184 -23.08 12.98 -51.62
N VAL A 185 -22.46 12.73 -50.47
CA VAL A 185 -21.19 13.36 -50.08
C VAL A 185 -20.23 12.26 -49.67
N GLY A 186 -19.01 12.29 -50.22
CA GLY A 186 -17.94 11.36 -49.88
C GLY A 186 -16.69 12.09 -49.44
N LEU A 187 -16.13 11.68 -48.30
CA LEU A 187 -14.80 12.07 -47.85
C LEU A 187 -13.88 10.88 -48.04
N TYR A 188 -12.97 11.00 -49.02
CA TYR A 188 -12.06 9.94 -49.42
C TYR A 188 -10.66 10.28 -48.92
N ASN A 189 -10.06 9.33 -48.20
CA ASN A 189 -8.67 9.43 -47.83
C ASN A 189 -7.79 9.10 -49.05
N GLN A 190 -6.85 10.00 -49.37
CA GLN A 190 -5.86 9.86 -50.45
C GLN A 190 -4.48 9.38 -49.96
N SER A 191 -4.41 8.91 -48.71
CA SER A 191 -3.17 8.36 -48.11
C SER A 191 -2.59 7.22 -48.93
#